data_AF-A0A3B9BXH8-F1
#
_entry.id   AF-A0A3B9BXH8-F1
#
_cell.length_a   1.000
_cell.length_b   1.000
_cell.length_c   1.000
_cell.angle_alpha   90.00
_cell.angle_beta   90.00
_cell.angle_gamma   90.00
#
_symmetry.space_group_name_H-M   'P 1'
#
loop_
_entity.id
_entity.type
_entity.pdbx_description
1 polymer ?
#
loop_
_entity_poly.entity_id
_entity_poly.type
_entity_poly.pdbx_seq_one_letter_code
_entity_poly.pdbx_strand_id
1 'polypeptide(L)'
;DAVNDGSMGTCRGYSMSQGQFEDARKVISTETFDETRLDIAKQAITANCMNTNQIMQVCKLFSFEESKLDFAKFAYAHCSDPNNYFKLNGIFTFSSSKQELTNYIQSAR
;
A
#
# COMPACT_ATOMS: atom_id res chain seq x y z
N ASP A 1 20.60 -0.69 20.79
CA ASP A 1 20.21 -1.95 20.13
C ASP A 1 19.77 -1.68 18.71
N ALA A 2 20.68 -1.90 17.76
CA ALA A 2 20.50 -1.63 16.36
C ALA A 2 19.73 -2.79 15.70
N VAL A 3 18.48 -2.55 15.30
CA VAL A 3 17.79 -3.42 14.35
C VAL A 3 18.21 -2.97 12.95
N ASN A 4 19.32 -3.54 12.50
CA ASN A 4 19.71 -3.55 11.11
C ASN A 4 19.13 -4.83 10.50
N ASP A 5 17.97 -4.74 9.85
CA ASP A 5 17.51 -5.80 8.94
C ASP A 5 17.15 -5.17 7.59
N GLY A 6 18.14 -5.20 6.70
CA GLY A 6 17.98 -4.92 5.28
C GLY A 6 17.25 -6.05 4.55
N SER A 7 16.08 -6.47 5.02
CA SER A 7 15.19 -7.37 4.27
C SER A 7 14.19 -6.56 3.45
N MET A 8 14.66 -6.01 2.33
CA MET A 8 13.76 -5.60 1.25
C MET A 8 13.03 -6.84 0.74
N GLY A 9 11.72 -6.89 1.01
CA GLY A 9 10.75 -7.65 0.23
C GLY A 9 10.81 -9.16 0.41
N THR A 10 9.82 -9.71 1.10
CA THR A 10 8.97 -10.76 0.51
C THR A 10 7.91 -11.11 1.54
N CYS A 11 6.70 -10.60 1.30
CA CYS A 11 5.53 -11.14 1.94
C CYS A 11 5.47 -12.64 1.69
N ARG A 12 5.68 -13.44 2.75
CA ARG A 12 5.81 -14.92 2.69
C ARG A 12 4.48 -15.63 2.45
N GLY A 13 3.58 -15.02 1.68
CA GLY A 13 2.33 -15.63 1.19
C GLY A 13 1.07 -15.34 2.03
N TYR A 14 1.18 -14.64 3.16
CA TYR A 14 0.01 -14.34 4.00
C TYR A 14 -0.18 -12.83 4.17
N SER A 15 -1.31 -12.31 3.71
CA SER A 15 -1.78 -10.98 4.09
C SER A 15 -2.38 -11.00 5.49
N MET A 16 -2.43 -9.83 6.13
CA MET A 16 -3.18 -9.64 7.37
C MET A 16 -4.61 -10.17 7.25
N SER A 17 -5.11 -10.73 8.35
CA SER A 17 -6.49 -11.19 8.43
C SER A 17 -7.47 -10.02 8.27
N GLN A 18 -8.73 -10.33 7.94
CA GLN A 18 -9.76 -9.31 7.77
C GLN A 18 -9.94 -8.43 9.02
N GLY A 19 -9.93 -9.02 10.23
CA GLY A 19 -10.06 -8.27 11.48
C GLY A 19 -8.89 -7.32 11.72
N GLN A 20 -7.65 -7.81 11.59
CA GLN A 20 -6.45 -6.97 11.72
C GLN A 20 -6.43 -5.84 10.69
N PHE A 21 -6.87 -6.12 9.46
CA PHE A 21 -6.99 -5.12 8.42
C PHE A 21 -8.03 -4.06 8.76
N GLU A 22 -9.21 -4.46 9.25
CA GLU A 22 -10.27 -3.52 9.62
C GLU A 22 -9.83 -2.60 10.76
N ASP A 23 -9.11 -3.11 11.75
CA ASP A 23 -8.53 -2.33 12.84
C ASP A 23 -7.53 -1.30 12.30
N ALA A 24 -6.57 -1.73 11.48
CA ALA A 24 -5.60 -0.82 10.86
C ALA A 24 -6.27 0.23 9.98
N ARG A 25 -7.24 -0.18 9.15
CA ARG A 25 -7.99 0.72 8.27
C ARG A 25 -8.78 1.76 9.06
N LYS A 26 -9.35 1.37 10.20
CA LYS A 26 -10.07 2.29 11.09
C LYS A 26 -9.14 3.38 11.61
N VAL A 27 -7.96 3.01 12.11
CA VAL A 27 -6.94 3.98 12.59
C VAL A 27 -6.51 4.93 11.48
N ILE A 28 -6.26 4.42 10.26
CA ILE A 28 -5.91 5.30 9.13
C ILE A 28 -7.09 6.25 8.81
N SER A 29 -8.33 5.75 8.84
CA SER A 29 -9.51 6.55 8.48
C SER A 29 -9.87 7.66 9.48
N THR A 30 -9.42 7.56 10.74
CA THR A 30 -9.67 8.61 11.76
C THR A 30 -8.81 9.85 11.56
N GLU A 31 -7.68 9.72 10.88
CA GLU A 31 -6.81 10.85 10.59
C GLU A 31 -7.41 11.78 9.54
N THR A 32 -7.11 13.08 9.68
CA THR A 32 -7.64 14.12 8.76
C THR A 32 -6.71 14.38 7.59
N PHE A 33 -5.40 14.38 7.82
CA PHE A 33 -4.39 14.73 6.83
C PHE A 33 -3.83 13.50 6.13
N ASP A 34 -3.67 13.59 4.81
CA ASP A 34 -3.16 12.49 4.00
C ASP A 34 -1.71 12.11 4.36
N GLU A 35 -0.88 13.06 4.77
CA GLU A 35 0.49 12.80 5.24
C GLU A 35 0.50 11.87 6.45
N THR A 36 -0.32 12.17 7.46
CA THR A 36 -0.47 11.32 8.65
C THR A 36 -1.07 9.96 8.31
N ARG A 37 -2.07 9.91 7.41
CA ARG A 37 -2.62 8.64 6.90
C ARG A 37 -1.53 7.80 6.22
N LEU A 38 -0.65 8.44 5.47
CA LEU A 38 0.40 7.78 4.69
C LEU A 38 1.42 7.14 5.62
N ASP A 39 1.86 7.86 6.65
CA ASP A 39 2.80 7.35 7.64
C ASP A 39 2.24 6.15 8.40
N ILE A 40 0.99 6.22 8.84
CA ILE A 40 0.33 5.10 9.55
C ILE A 40 0.12 3.92 8.60
N ALA A 41 -0.28 4.16 7.35
CA ALA A 41 -0.45 3.11 6.35
C ALA A 41 0.86 2.38 6.03
N LYS A 42 1.96 3.13 5.87
CA LYS A 42 3.32 2.58 5.66
C LYS A 42 3.76 1.75 6.87
N GLN A 43 3.50 2.20 8.09
CA GLN A 43 3.78 1.43 9.31
C GLN A 43 2.97 0.12 9.35
N ALA A 44 1.65 0.20 9.10
CA ALA A 44 0.76 -0.95 9.13
C ALA A 44 1.17 -2.05 8.14
N ILE A 45 1.51 -1.66 6.90
CA ILE A 45 1.88 -2.63 5.86
C ILE A 45 3.32 -3.18 6.02
N THR A 46 4.21 -2.41 6.65
CA THR A 46 5.57 -2.89 6.98
C THR A 46 5.52 -3.96 8.05
N ALA A 47 4.67 -3.77 9.08
CA ALA A 47 4.49 -4.77 10.13
C ALA A 47 3.70 -6.01 9.65
N ASN A 48 2.84 -5.84 8.65
CA ASN A 48 1.95 -6.88 8.17
C ASN A 48 1.67 -6.73 6.67
N CYS A 49 1.91 -7.78 5.90
CA CYS A 49 1.58 -7.81 4.48
C CYS A 49 0.10 -7.52 4.19
N MET A 50 -0.18 -6.91 3.05
CA MET A 50 -1.55 -6.72 2.55
C MET A 50 -1.72 -7.39 1.19
N ASN A 51 -2.93 -7.86 0.89
CA ASN A 51 -3.27 -8.23 -0.48
C ASN A 51 -3.71 -6.98 -1.28
N THR A 52 -3.76 -7.13 -2.59
CA THR A 52 -4.10 -6.08 -3.55
C THR A 52 -5.43 -5.38 -3.19
N ASN A 53 -6.44 -6.12 -2.72
CA ASN A 53 -7.73 -5.55 -2.35
C ASN A 53 -7.66 -4.72 -1.06
N GLN A 54 -6.86 -5.14 -0.09
CA GLN A 54 -6.60 -4.39 1.14
C GLN A 54 -5.83 -3.09 0.83
N ILE A 55 -4.78 -3.17 0.02
CA ILE A 55 -4.01 -2.01 -0.43
C ILE A 55 -4.93 -1.02 -1.16
N MET A 56 -5.78 -1.51 -2.06
CA MET A 56 -6.75 -0.67 -2.77
C MET A 56 -7.71 0.06 -1.82
N GLN A 57 -8.17 -0.61 -0.77
CA GLN A 57 -9.05 0.00 0.24
C GLN A 57 -8.34 1.08 1.05
N VAL A 58 -7.06 0.88 1.39
CA VAL A 58 -6.24 1.92 2.04
C VAL A 58 -6.00 3.09 1.10
N CYS A 59 -5.69 2.84 -0.17
CA CYS A 59 -5.54 3.91 -1.16
C CYS A 59 -6.80 4.79 -1.26
N LYS A 60 -7.99 4.20 -1.15
CA LYS A 60 -9.26 4.94 -1.21
C LYS A 60 -9.50 5.87 -0.01
N LEU A 61 -8.70 5.75 1.07
CA LEU A 61 -8.76 6.66 2.21
C LEU A 61 -8.03 7.98 1.96
N PHE A 62 -7.12 8.04 0.98
CA PHE A 62 -6.42 9.29 0.66
C PHE A 62 -7.29 10.21 -0.19
N SER A 63 -7.16 11.50 0.09
CA SER A 63 -7.87 12.59 -0.60
C SER A 63 -7.15 12.94 -1.91
N PHE A 64 -5.82 12.99 -1.86
CA PHE A 64 -4.98 13.38 -2.99
C PHE A 64 -4.44 12.18 -3.74
N GLU A 65 -4.38 12.29 -5.06
CA GLU A 65 -3.90 11.21 -5.92
C GLU A 65 -2.41 10.94 -5.76
N GLU A 66 -1.62 11.97 -5.44
CA GLU A 66 -0.20 11.85 -5.11
C GLU A 66 0.02 10.91 -3.92
N SER A 67 -0.71 11.09 -2.82
CA SER A 67 -0.65 10.22 -1.64
C SER A 67 -1.05 8.78 -1.95
N LYS A 68 -2.08 8.58 -2.80
CA LYS A 68 -2.47 7.24 -3.29
C LYS A 68 -1.34 6.56 -4.02
N LEU A 69 -0.63 7.31 -4.89
CA LEU A 69 0.43 6.79 -5.71
C LEU A 69 1.68 6.47 -4.89
N ASP A 70 2.06 7.34 -3.96
CA ASP A 70 3.17 7.08 -3.02
C ASP A 70 2.90 5.79 -2.24
N PHE A 71 1.74 5.69 -1.59
CA PHE A 71 1.38 4.47 -0.85
C PHE A 71 1.34 3.24 -1.76
N ALA A 72 0.74 3.33 -2.96
CA ALA A 72 0.64 2.21 -3.88
C ALA A 72 2.02 1.71 -4.37
N LYS A 73 3.01 2.59 -4.55
CA LYS A 73 4.37 2.18 -4.90
C LYS A 73 5.06 1.50 -3.72
N PHE A 74 4.98 2.11 -2.54
CA PHE A 74 5.56 1.56 -1.32
C PHE A 74 4.99 0.16 -1.03
N ALA A 75 3.67 0.03 -1.12
CA ALA A 75 2.94 -1.19 -0.78
C ALA A 75 3.22 -2.37 -1.72
N TYR A 76 3.78 -2.14 -2.92
CA TYR A 76 4.06 -3.22 -3.88
C TYR A 76 5.03 -4.26 -3.33
N ALA A 77 6.09 -3.82 -2.64
CA ALA A 77 7.07 -4.70 -2.01
C ALA A 77 6.49 -5.52 -0.83
N HIS A 78 5.35 -5.08 -0.30
CA HIS A 78 4.63 -5.69 0.82
C HIS A 78 3.29 -6.29 0.40
N CYS A 79 3.12 -6.56 -0.90
CA CYS A 79 1.93 -7.19 -1.44
C CYS A 79 2.04 -8.72 -1.42
N SER A 80 1.04 -9.41 -0.90
CA SER A 80 1.02 -10.88 -0.89
C SER A 80 0.61 -11.50 -2.23
N ASP A 81 -0.07 -10.75 -3.11
CA ASP A 81 -0.57 -11.22 -4.41
C ASP A 81 -0.28 -10.23 -5.56
N PRO A 82 0.99 -9.87 -5.81
CA PRO A 82 1.38 -8.82 -6.76
C PRO A 82 0.96 -9.09 -8.23
N ASN A 83 0.59 -10.34 -8.56
CA ASN A 83 0.00 -10.68 -9.86
C ASN A 83 -1.35 -9.98 -10.11
N ASN A 84 -2.05 -9.58 -9.05
CA ASN A 84 -3.33 -8.85 -9.11
C ASN A 84 -3.15 -7.33 -9.10
N TYR A 85 -1.93 -6.80 -8.96
CA TYR A 85 -1.69 -5.39 -8.64
C TYR A 85 -2.16 -4.40 -9.71
N PHE A 86 -2.30 -4.86 -10.96
CA PHE A 86 -2.88 -4.07 -12.06
C PHE A 86 -4.28 -3.50 -11.73
N LYS A 87 -5.01 -4.12 -10.80
CA LYS A 87 -6.33 -3.65 -10.33
C LYS A 87 -6.26 -2.27 -9.66
N LEU A 88 -5.12 -1.88 -9.08
CA LEU A 88 -4.96 -0.56 -8.47
C LEU A 88 -5.06 0.58 -9.50
N ASN A 89 -4.82 0.32 -10.79
CA ASN A 89 -5.03 1.35 -11.83
C ASN A 89 -6.46 1.95 -11.81
N GLY A 90 -7.45 1.21 -11.29
CA GLY A 90 -8.82 1.69 -11.15
C GLY A 90 -9.06 2.74 -10.06
N ILE A 91 -8.11 2.99 -9.16
CA ILE A 91 -8.25 4.01 -8.09
C ILE A 91 -7.75 5.39 -8.51
N PHE A 92 -7.01 5.47 -9.62
CA PHE A 92 -6.42 6.71 -10.13
C PHE A 92 -7.35 7.34 -11.16
N THR A 93 -7.53 8.65 -11.06
CA THR A 93 -8.26 9.45 -12.04
C THR A 93 -7.33 9.83 -13.19
N PHE A 94 -6.09 10.26 -12.90
CA PHE A 94 -5.16 10.71 -13.93
C PHE A 94 -4.45 9.54 -14.63
N SER A 95 -4.27 9.67 -15.95
CA SER A 95 -3.52 8.68 -16.74
C SER A 95 -2.04 8.64 -16.36
N SER A 96 -1.47 9.78 -15.97
CA SER A 96 -0.09 9.89 -15.50
C SER A 96 0.17 8.98 -14.30
N SER A 97 -0.69 9.00 -13.29
CA SER A 97 -0.53 8.16 -12.09
C SER A 97 -0.63 6.66 -12.41
N LYS A 98 -1.52 6.27 -13.33
CA LYS A 98 -1.63 4.88 -13.81
C LYS A 98 -0.35 4.44 -14.52
N GLN A 99 0.18 5.29 -15.40
CA GLN A 99 1.41 5.02 -16.12
C GLN A 99 2.60 4.94 -15.16
N GLU A 100 2.68 5.84 -14.20
CA GLU A 100 3.76 5.88 -13.23
C GLU A 100 3.76 4.67 -12.31
N LEU A 101 2.59 4.22 -11.84
CA LEU A 101 2.47 2.96 -11.11
C LEU A 101 2.88 1.77 -11.98
N THR A 102 2.42 1.72 -13.23
CA THR A 102 2.76 0.65 -14.18
C THR A 102 4.26 0.57 -14.42
N ASN A 103 4.92 1.71 -14.65
CA ASN A 103 6.36 1.79 -14.84
C ASN A 103 7.13 1.32 -13.60
N TYR A 104 6.69 1.74 -12.41
CA TYR A 104 7.30 1.31 -11.16
C TYR A 104 7.23 -0.21 -10.97
N ILE A 105 6.05 -0.82 -11.20
CA ILE A 105 5.85 -2.27 -11.13
C ILE A 105 6.76 -2.99 -12.12
N GLN A 106 6.92 -2.47 -13.34
CA GLN A 106 7.80 -3.07 -14.34
C GLN A 106 9.27 -3.02 -13.92
N SER A 107 9.72 -1.93 -13.30
CA SER A 107 11.10 -1.80 -12.81
C SER A 107 11.41 -2.59 -11.55
N ALA A 108 10.39 -2.96 -10.77
CA ALA A 108 10.53 -3.67 -9.51
C ALA A 108 10.46 -5.20 -9.66
N ARG A 109 10.24 -5.71 -10.88
CA ARG A 109 10.29 -7.13 -11.23
C ARG A 109 11.69 -7.55 -11.62
#